data_AF-A0A2M9BZ38-F1
#
_entry.id   AF-A0A2M9BZ38-F1
#
_cell.length_a   1.000
_cell.length_b   1.000
_cell.length_c   1.000
_cell.angle_alpha   90.00
_cell.angle_beta   90.00
_cell.angle_gamma   90.00
#
_symmetry.space_group_name_H-M   'P 1'
#
loop_
_entity.id
_entity.type
_entity.pdbx_description
1 polymer ?
#
loop_
_entity_poly.entity_id
_entity_poly.type
_entity_poly.pdbx_seq_one_letter_code
_entity_poly.pdbx_strand_id
1 'polypeptide(L)'
;MGILTATLIALGSSTPAIAATDDTTSATLQQFDLLTTASTANTESSEISWSSLSVEAGLTVETSVGTVSVSPVTESVPSTTGSGQALIYDAGSDYSFALTAGPVAPANAGYVVIDSPSAPNTYAFEIQADGLPATLTPTDGDRILVKNSRGQTLNVVGAAWARDAEGVSLPSWYSIEGNILTQHVDHSEAAYPVVADPSLECDGLFCTIMYTRSETQQLATSTTTAATLISTGCTALGGVIGGLACGIAASYMIDYANSALNAGKCVGIRAIIYIPQPTTHPVTENCRS
;
A
#
# COMPACT_ATOMS: atom_id res chain seq x y z
N MET A 1 69.37 31.47 0.68
CA MET A 1 68.49 31.72 1.84
C MET A 1 67.30 32.51 1.31
N GLY A 2 66.13 31.89 1.24
CA GLY A 2 64.91 32.46 0.64
C GLY A 2 63.87 31.37 0.47
N ILE A 3 63.07 31.14 1.52
CA ILE A 3 61.99 30.16 1.55
C ILE A 3 60.72 30.91 1.16
N LEU A 4 60.10 30.57 0.02
CA LEU A 4 58.76 31.02 -0.33
C LEU A 4 57.74 30.05 0.29
N THR A 5 56.99 30.54 1.26
CA THR A 5 55.83 29.88 1.85
C THR A 5 54.61 30.06 0.94
N ALA A 6 54.04 28.95 0.46
CA ALA A 6 52.78 28.92 -0.26
C ALA A 6 51.61 28.72 0.74
N THR A 7 50.71 29.70 0.82
CA THR A 7 49.50 29.65 1.64
C THR A 7 48.41 28.91 0.86
N LEU A 8 47.95 27.76 1.39
CA LEU A 8 46.85 26.98 0.82
C LEU A 8 45.53 27.47 1.43
N ILE A 9 44.66 28.08 0.63
CA ILE A 9 43.29 28.44 1.03
C ILE A 9 42.41 27.20 0.80
N ALA A 10 41.97 26.56 1.88
CA ALA A 10 40.98 25.50 1.82
C ALA A 10 39.58 26.11 1.68
N LEU A 11 39.00 26.01 0.49
CA LEU A 11 37.58 26.28 0.27
C LEU A 11 36.79 25.06 0.79
N GLY A 12 36.18 25.21 1.95
CA GLY A 12 35.20 24.24 2.45
C GLY A 12 33.93 24.33 1.62
N SER A 13 33.69 23.34 0.76
CA SER A 13 32.39 23.12 0.15
C SER A 13 31.49 22.39 1.14
N SER A 14 30.57 23.09 1.78
CA SER A 14 29.44 22.47 2.49
C SER A 14 28.45 21.95 1.46
N THR A 15 28.46 20.64 1.22
CA THR A 15 27.44 19.96 0.42
C THR A 15 26.18 19.82 1.28
N PRO A 16 24.99 20.25 0.82
CA PRO A 16 23.75 19.94 1.52
C PRO A 16 23.40 18.46 1.29
N ALA A 17 23.25 17.70 2.37
CA ALA A 17 22.90 16.28 2.38
C ALA A 17 21.37 16.07 2.31
N ILE A 18 20.70 16.59 1.27
CA ILE A 18 19.22 16.53 1.13
C ILE A 18 18.80 15.71 -0.11
N ALA A 19 19.70 14.90 -0.69
CA ALA A 19 19.40 14.15 -1.92
C ALA A 19 19.62 12.63 -1.82
N ALA A 20 19.94 12.10 -0.63
CA ALA A 20 20.32 10.69 -0.48
C ALA A 20 19.15 9.77 -0.08
N THR A 21 18.16 10.29 0.65
CA THR A 21 17.05 9.52 1.24
C THR A 21 15.93 9.17 0.26
N ASP A 22 15.68 10.03 -0.73
CA ASP A 22 14.72 9.77 -1.80
C ASP A 22 15.13 8.58 -2.67
N ASP A 23 16.43 8.44 -2.93
CA ASP A 23 16.99 7.36 -3.74
C ASP A 23 16.95 6.02 -2.99
N THR A 24 17.23 6.02 -1.68
CA THR A 24 17.16 4.80 -0.85
C THR A 24 15.74 4.30 -0.67
N THR A 25 14.78 5.18 -0.39
CA THR A 25 13.36 4.81 -0.25
C THR A 25 12.82 4.20 -1.55
N SER A 26 13.10 4.85 -2.68
CA SER A 26 12.70 4.34 -4.00
C SER A 26 13.31 2.96 -4.29
N ALA A 27 14.60 2.78 -3.99
CA ALA A 27 15.31 1.52 -4.19
C ALA A 27 14.75 0.41 -3.29
N THR A 28 14.44 0.70 -2.02
CA THR A 28 13.78 -0.24 -1.12
C THR A 28 12.42 -0.66 -1.69
N LEU A 29 11.56 0.28 -2.11
CA LEU A 29 10.27 -0.10 -2.69
C LEU A 29 10.41 -0.95 -3.97
N GLN A 30 11.42 -0.68 -4.80
CA GLN A 30 11.72 -1.52 -5.96
C GLN A 30 12.19 -2.92 -5.56
N GLN A 31 13.00 -3.06 -4.50
CA GLN A 31 13.44 -4.35 -3.98
C GLN A 31 12.27 -5.22 -3.51
N PHE A 32 11.22 -4.61 -2.97
CA PHE A 32 10.00 -5.29 -2.54
C PHE A 32 8.96 -5.45 -3.67
N ASP A 33 9.30 -5.13 -4.92
CA ASP A 33 8.39 -5.10 -6.08
C ASP A 33 7.15 -4.19 -5.87
N LEU A 34 7.29 -3.12 -5.07
CA LEU A 34 6.23 -2.15 -4.75
C LEU A 34 6.30 -0.88 -5.61
N LEU A 35 7.42 -0.68 -6.32
CA LEU A 35 7.61 0.41 -7.26
C LEU A 35 8.29 -0.14 -8.52
N THR A 36 7.75 0.20 -9.69
CA THR A 36 8.33 -0.28 -10.96
C THR A 36 9.52 0.60 -11.39
N THR A 37 10.53 -0.01 -12.00
CA THR A 37 11.60 0.74 -12.67
C THR A 37 11.10 1.21 -14.03
N ALA A 38 11.26 2.50 -14.33
CA ALA A 38 10.73 3.17 -15.53
C ALA A 38 11.15 2.55 -16.89
N SER A 39 12.00 1.52 -16.92
CA SER A 39 12.51 0.91 -18.16
C SER A 39 11.59 -0.17 -18.78
N THR A 40 10.55 -0.64 -18.10
CA THR A 40 9.57 -1.58 -18.67
C THR A 40 8.28 -0.93 -19.17
N ALA A 41 8.11 0.38 -18.98
CA ALA A 41 6.98 1.15 -19.52
C ALA A 41 7.18 1.45 -21.01
N ASN A 42 7.38 0.42 -21.83
CA ASN A 42 7.30 0.57 -23.28
C ASN A 42 5.90 0.15 -23.72
N THR A 43 4.92 1.05 -23.58
CA THR A 43 3.75 1.18 -24.46
C THR A 43 3.11 2.53 -24.15
N GLU A 44 3.11 3.42 -25.15
CA GLU A 44 2.14 4.51 -25.25
C GLU A 44 0.74 3.90 -25.25
N SER A 45 0.19 3.71 -24.06
CA SER A 45 -1.23 3.51 -23.83
C SER A 45 -1.66 4.71 -23.04
N SER A 46 -2.59 5.48 -23.58
CA SER A 46 -3.38 6.43 -22.82
C SER A 46 -4.25 5.63 -21.84
N GLU A 47 -3.63 5.02 -20.83
CA GLU A 47 -4.36 4.31 -19.79
C GLU A 47 -5.16 5.33 -19.00
N ILE A 48 -6.43 5.00 -18.76
CA ILE A 48 -7.25 5.75 -17.83
C ILE A 48 -6.62 5.55 -16.45
N SER A 49 -5.99 6.60 -15.92
CA SER A 49 -5.46 6.58 -14.56
C SER A 49 -6.58 6.90 -13.59
N TRP A 50 -6.90 5.95 -12.71
CA TRP A 50 -7.85 6.13 -11.62
C TRP A 50 -7.19 6.63 -10.34
N SER A 51 -5.91 6.96 -10.40
CA SER A 51 -5.20 7.54 -9.27
C SER A 51 -4.19 8.59 -9.73
N SER A 52 -3.87 9.48 -8.80
CA SER A 52 -2.93 10.57 -9.00
C SER A 52 -2.17 10.88 -7.72
N LEU A 53 -1.01 11.49 -7.90
CA LEU A 53 -0.16 11.98 -6.80
C LEU A 53 -0.05 13.50 -6.92
N SER A 54 -0.25 14.20 -5.80
CA SER A 54 0.06 15.63 -5.69
C SER A 54 0.70 15.95 -4.35
N VAL A 55 1.51 17.00 -4.32
CA VAL A 55 2.17 17.46 -3.09
C VAL A 55 1.13 17.90 -2.06
N GLU A 56 0.01 18.47 -2.52
CA GLU A 56 -1.04 19.01 -1.67
C GLU A 56 -1.97 17.94 -1.08
N ALA A 57 -2.34 16.92 -1.86
CA ALA A 57 -3.35 15.94 -1.47
C ALA A 57 -2.79 14.53 -1.23
N GLY A 58 -1.49 14.31 -1.47
CA GLY A 58 -0.87 13.00 -1.42
C GLY A 58 -1.38 12.09 -2.54
N LEU A 59 -1.77 10.88 -2.21
CA LEU A 59 -2.39 9.91 -3.11
C LEU A 59 -3.88 10.20 -3.18
N THR A 60 -4.44 10.37 -4.38
CA THR A 60 -5.88 10.41 -4.61
C THR A 60 -6.27 9.28 -5.56
N VAL A 61 -7.28 8.50 -5.16
CA VAL A 61 -7.85 7.41 -5.93
C VAL A 61 -9.31 7.72 -6.25
N GLU A 62 -9.63 7.74 -7.53
CA GLU A 62 -10.99 7.81 -8.04
C GLU A 62 -11.65 6.43 -7.97
N THR A 63 -12.90 6.42 -7.56
CA THR A 63 -13.75 5.23 -7.46
C THR A 63 -15.05 5.50 -8.22
N SER A 64 -15.86 4.47 -8.46
CA SER A 64 -17.15 4.65 -9.15
C SER A 64 -18.16 5.55 -8.40
N VAL A 65 -17.91 5.85 -7.12
CA VAL A 65 -18.86 6.52 -6.22
C VAL A 65 -18.31 7.77 -5.52
N GLY A 66 -17.03 8.10 -5.73
CA GLY A 66 -16.36 9.24 -5.10
C GLY A 66 -14.84 9.14 -5.17
N THR A 67 -14.16 9.94 -4.36
CA THR A 67 -12.69 9.97 -4.29
C THR A 67 -12.20 9.66 -2.89
N VAL A 68 -11.07 8.96 -2.78
CA VAL A 68 -10.36 8.74 -1.52
C VAL A 68 -8.96 9.31 -1.64
N SER A 69 -8.54 10.10 -0.64
CA SER A 69 -7.18 10.60 -0.55
C SER A 69 -6.47 10.07 0.68
N VAL A 70 -5.17 9.81 0.57
CA VAL A 70 -4.30 9.33 1.63
C VAL A 70 -3.04 10.19 1.66
N SER A 71 -2.70 10.72 2.84
CA SER A 71 -1.49 11.49 3.08
C SER A 71 -0.86 11.10 4.42
N PRO A 72 0.48 11.01 4.53
CA PRO A 72 1.13 10.83 5.81
C PRO A 72 0.92 12.05 6.72
N VAL A 73 0.74 11.82 8.01
CA VAL A 73 0.72 12.88 9.02
C VAL A 73 2.17 13.22 9.38
N THR A 74 2.74 14.19 8.67
CA THR A 74 4.12 14.64 8.83
C THR A 74 4.27 16.12 8.50
N GLU A 75 5.30 16.77 9.03
CA GLU A 75 5.69 18.14 8.66
C GLU A 75 6.55 18.19 7.39
N SER A 76 7.00 17.03 6.91
CA SER A 76 7.87 16.94 5.74
C SER A 76 7.14 17.27 4.44
N VAL A 77 7.83 18.03 3.59
CA VAL A 77 7.33 18.33 2.24
C VAL A 77 7.78 17.23 1.30
N PRO A 78 6.88 16.60 0.53
CA PRO A 78 7.27 15.50 -0.32
C PRO A 78 8.00 15.93 -1.59
N SER A 79 8.82 15.04 -2.11
CA SER A 79 9.42 15.14 -3.45
C SER A 79 8.81 14.08 -4.37
N THR A 80 8.79 14.34 -5.68
CA THR A 80 8.35 13.36 -6.69
C THR A 80 9.54 12.56 -7.20
N THR A 81 9.38 11.23 -7.30
CA THR A 81 10.40 10.31 -7.83
C THR A 81 9.82 9.38 -8.90
N GLY A 82 10.67 8.57 -9.54
CA GLY A 82 10.24 7.46 -10.40
C GLY A 82 9.36 7.90 -11.59
N SER A 83 9.69 9.03 -12.23
CA SER A 83 8.88 9.63 -13.30
C SER A 83 7.46 10.06 -12.89
N GLY A 84 7.26 10.39 -11.61
CA GLY A 84 5.97 10.83 -11.06
C GLY A 84 5.09 9.69 -10.54
N GLN A 85 5.64 8.48 -10.41
CA GLN A 85 4.93 7.30 -9.90
C GLN A 85 4.97 7.17 -8.37
N ALA A 86 5.81 7.97 -7.69
CA ALA A 86 5.83 8.02 -6.24
C ALA A 86 6.09 9.44 -5.69
N LEU A 87 5.53 9.70 -4.51
CA LEU A 87 5.81 10.84 -3.64
C LEU A 87 6.54 10.36 -2.39
N ILE A 88 7.72 10.89 -2.10
CA ILE A 88 8.51 10.52 -0.92
C ILE A 88 8.48 11.65 0.09
N TYR A 89 8.24 11.32 1.36
CA TYR A 89 8.29 12.22 2.49
C TYR A 89 9.44 11.79 3.41
N ASP A 90 10.50 12.57 3.47
CA ASP A 90 11.62 12.37 4.39
C ASP A 90 11.21 12.82 5.81
N ALA A 91 10.55 11.92 6.55
CA ALA A 91 9.83 12.23 7.79
C ALA A 91 10.70 12.19 9.05
N GLY A 92 11.88 11.58 8.99
CA GLY A 92 12.81 11.51 10.10
C GLY A 92 14.17 10.95 9.67
N SER A 93 15.12 10.88 10.60
CA SER A 93 16.46 10.36 10.31
C SER A 93 16.50 8.87 9.96
N ASP A 94 15.47 8.12 10.35
CA ASP A 94 15.45 6.65 10.35
C ASP A 94 14.20 6.07 9.71
N TYR A 95 13.34 6.90 9.11
CA TYR A 95 12.18 6.44 8.38
C TYR A 95 11.69 7.49 7.38
N SER A 96 11.06 7.01 6.31
CA SER A 96 10.40 7.82 5.31
C SER A 96 9.00 7.29 5.02
N PHE A 97 8.16 8.14 4.44
CA PHE A 97 6.93 7.67 3.80
C PHE A 97 7.08 7.72 2.28
N ALA A 98 6.34 6.85 1.61
CA ALA A 98 6.20 6.90 0.18
C ALA A 98 4.75 6.63 -0.21
N LEU A 99 4.20 7.45 -1.10
CA LEU A 99 2.90 7.21 -1.72
C LEU A 99 3.13 6.78 -3.16
N THR A 100 2.38 5.79 -3.63
CA THR A 100 2.43 5.29 -5.00
C THR A 100 1.06 5.38 -5.66
N ALA A 101 1.05 5.66 -6.96
CA ALA A 101 -0.14 5.66 -7.82
C ALA A 101 0.11 4.82 -9.08
N GLY A 102 -0.91 4.11 -9.56
CA GLY A 102 -0.88 3.41 -10.84
C GLY A 102 -2.00 2.38 -11.01
N PRO A 103 -1.93 1.54 -12.08
CA PRO A 103 -2.91 0.48 -12.32
C PRO A 103 -2.43 -0.94 -11.91
N VAL A 104 -1.18 -1.12 -11.47
CA VAL A 104 -0.59 -2.44 -11.15
C VAL A 104 -0.31 -2.57 -9.66
N ALA A 105 -1.12 -3.40 -8.97
CA ALA A 105 -1.15 -3.65 -7.53
C ALA A 105 0.23 -3.80 -6.81
N PRO A 106 0.38 -3.30 -5.55
CA PRO A 106 -0.47 -2.31 -4.88
C PRO A 106 -0.10 -0.94 -5.43
N ALA A 107 -0.77 -0.58 -6.51
CA ALA A 107 -0.51 0.66 -7.22
C ALA A 107 -0.97 1.90 -6.45
N ASN A 108 -1.83 1.72 -5.46
CA ASN A 108 -2.47 2.77 -4.69
C ASN A 108 -2.19 2.54 -3.20
N ALA A 109 -1.00 2.89 -2.75
CA ALA A 109 -0.57 2.63 -1.39
C ALA A 109 0.22 3.79 -0.81
N GLY A 110 0.06 3.97 0.50
CA GLY A 110 1.06 4.59 1.34
C GLY A 110 1.95 3.52 1.96
N TYR A 111 3.24 3.77 1.95
CA TYR A 111 4.24 2.95 2.60
C TYR A 111 4.99 3.78 3.63
N VAL A 112 5.41 3.12 4.70
CA VAL A 112 6.52 3.56 5.52
C VAL A 112 7.72 2.66 5.23
N VAL A 113 8.88 3.28 5.05
CA VAL A 113 10.18 2.60 5.04
C VAL A 113 10.88 2.95 6.35
N ILE A 114 11.20 1.93 7.13
CA ILE A 114 11.86 2.03 8.42
C ILE A 114 13.31 1.59 8.20
N ASP A 115 14.26 2.48 8.36
CA ASP A 115 15.66 2.26 7.99
C ASP A 115 16.50 1.72 9.15
N SER A 116 16.06 1.93 10.40
CA SER A 116 16.85 1.51 11.56
C SER A 116 16.02 1.27 12.84
N PRO A 117 16.60 0.59 13.85
CA PRO A 117 15.93 0.37 15.14
C PRO A 117 15.62 1.63 15.96
N SER A 118 16.18 2.79 15.62
CA SER A 118 15.86 4.05 16.32
C SER A 118 14.58 4.71 15.80
N ALA A 119 14.02 4.23 14.70
CA ALA A 119 12.75 4.68 14.18
C ALA A 119 11.59 4.40 15.18
N PRO A 120 10.51 5.20 15.14
CA PRO A 120 9.32 4.95 15.96
C PRO A 120 8.60 3.67 15.55
N ASN A 121 7.72 3.14 16.41
CA ASN A 121 6.91 1.96 16.08
C ASN A 121 5.52 2.31 15.52
N THR A 122 5.23 3.59 15.29
CA THR A 122 3.87 4.07 14.94
C THR A 122 3.92 5.12 13.84
N TYR A 123 3.05 4.97 12.84
CA TYR A 123 3.06 5.75 11.61
C TYR A 123 1.64 6.13 11.20
N ALA A 124 1.36 7.42 11.07
CA ALA A 124 0.01 7.93 10.89
C ALA A 124 -0.26 8.42 9.46
N PHE A 125 -1.44 8.09 8.95
CA PHE A 125 -1.95 8.50 7.66
C PHE A 125 -3.32 9.15 7.83
N GLU A 126 -3.50 10.34 7.29
CA GLU A 126 -4.81 10.96 7.16
C GLU A 126 -5.52 10.40 5.94
N ILE A 127 -6.80 10.02 6.11
CA ILE A 127 -7.64 9.54 5.03
C ILE A 127 -8.83 10.49 4.85
N GLN A 128 -9.06 10.91 3.61
CA GLN A 128 -10.18 11.77 3.24
C GLN A 128 -11.07 11.06 2.22
N ALA A 129 -12.36 11.36 2.26
CA ALA A 129 -13.38 10.90 1.33
C ALA A 129 -14.09 12.13 0.75
N ASP A 130 -14.06 12.29 -0.56
CA ASP A 130 -14.65 13.44 -1.27
C ASP A 130 -14.14 14.80 -0.72
N GLY A 131 -12.85 14.88 -0.37
CA GLY A 131 -12.20 16.07 0.19
C GLY A 131 -12.62 16.45 1.62
N LEU A 132 -13.27 15.53 2.33
CA LEU A 132 -13.66 15.68 3.74
C LEU A 132 -13.08 14.54 4.59
N PRO A 133 -12.96 14.68 5.92
CA PRO A 133 -12.56 13.58 6.79
C PRO A 133 -13.38 12.32 6.54
N ALA A 134 -12.72 11.21 6.21
CA ALA A 134 -13.38 9.94 5.97
C ALA A 134 -13.89 9.33 7.29
N THR A 135 -14.97 8.55 7.22
CA THR A 135 -15.35 7.65 8.32
C THR A 135 -14.71 6.29 8.10
N LEU A 136 -13.82 5.89 9.01
CA LEU A 136 -13.10 4.62 8.96
C LEU A 136 -13.81 3.57 9.82
N THR A 137 -14.18 2.43 9.24
CA THR A 137 -14.89 1.33 9.95
C THR A 137 -14.12 0.02 9.82
N PRO A 138 -13.59 -0.56 10.92
CA PRO A 138 -12.99 -1.89 10.89
C PRO A 138 -13.96 -2.98 10.45
N THR A 139 -13.41 -4.08 9.94
CA THR A 139 -14.13 -5.30 9.57
C THR A 139 -13.54 -6.50 10.30
N ASP A 140 -14.24 -7.63 10.30
CA ASP A 140 -13.81 -8.86 10.98
C ASP A 140 -12.54 -9.53 10.37
N GLY A 141 -11.94 -8.95 9.32
CA GLY A 141 -10.73 -9.45 8.66
C GLY A 141 -9.60 -8.43 8.62
N ASP A 142 -9.46 -7.60 9.66
CA ASP A 142 -8.41 -6.59 9.84
C ASP A 142 -8.32 -5.50 8.76
N ARG A 143 -9.33 -5.43 7.89
CA ARG A 143 -9.51 -4.38 6.87
C ARG A 143 -10.36 -3.25 7.38
N ILE A 144 -10.25 -2.10 6.73
CA ILE A 144 -10.97 -0.88 7.13
C ILE A 144 -11.75 -0.34 5.94
N LEU A 145 -13.07 -0.22 6.10
CA LEU A 145 -13.94 0.44 5.12
C LEU A 145 -13.74 1.95 5.21
N VAL A 146 -13.52 2.60 4.07
CA VAL A 146 -13.42 4.05 3.93
C VAL A 146 -14.74 4.59 3.42
N LYS A 147 -15.44 5.37 4.25
CA LYS A 147 -16.78 5.89 3.92
C LYS A 147 -16.82 7.41 3.83
N ASN A 148 -17.65 7.92 2.93
CA ASN A 148 -17.96 9.35 2.86
C ASN A 148 -19.02 9.76 3.90
N SER A 149 -19.31 11.07 3.95
CA SER A 149 -20.28 11.67 4.88
C SER A 149 -21.73 11.17 4.71
N ARG A 150 -22.05 10.51 3.59
CA ARG A 150 -23.35 9.88 3.33
C ARG A 150 -23.39 8.41 3.79
N GLY A 151 -22.30 7.91 4.36
CA GLY A 151 -22.16 6.52 4.79
C GLY A 151 -21.91 5.53 3.65
N GLN A 152 -21.65 6.00 2.43
CA GLN A 152 -21.29 5.14 1.30
C GLN A 152 -19.81 4.75 1.42
N THR A 153 -19.50 3.46 1.27
CA THR A 153 -18.12 2.99 1.21
C THR A 153 -17.54 3.29 -0.16
N LEU A 154 -16.44 4.03 -0.19
CA LEU A 154 -15.72 4.36 -1.41
C LEU A 154 -14.57 3.38 -1.67
N ASN A 155 -13.87 2.96 -0.61
CA ASN A 155 -12.68 2.13 -0.73
C ASN A 155 -12.51 1.24 0.51
N VAL A 156 -11.52 0.35 0.47
CA VAL A 156 -11.13 -0.53 1.58
C VAL A 156 -9.62 -0.41 1.75
N VAL A 157 -9.17 -0.09 2.96
CA VAL A 157 -7.76 -0.26 3.32
C VAL A 157 -7.51 -1.74 3.58
N GLY A 158 -6.42 -2.24 3.02
CA GLY A 158 -5.92 -3.60 3.23
C GLY A 158 -5.71 -3.93 4.71
N ALA A 159 -5.49 -5.21 5.01
CA ALA A 159 -5.02 -5.58 6.34
C ALA A 159 -3.57 -5.12 6.51
N ALA A 160 -3.24 -4.64 7.72
CA ALA A 160 -1.89 -4.15 8.01
C ALA A 160 -0.85 -5.24 7.78
N TRP A 161 0.22 -4.90 7.08
CA TRP A 161 1.39 -5.77 6.97
C TRP A 161 2.68 -4.97 7.10
N ALA A 162 3.72 -5.66 7.56
CA ALA A 162 5.08 -5.18 7.58
C ALA A 162 6.02 -6.33 7.20
N ARG A 163 7.08 -6.03 6.45
CA ARG A 163 8.12 -6.99 6.07
C ARG A 163 9.49 -6.40 6.24
N ASP A 164 10.41 -7.22 6.72
CA ASP A 164 11.81 -6.86 6.87
C ASP A 164 12.62 -7.13 5.58
N ALA A 165 13.90 -6.76 5.57
CA ALA A 165 14.78 -6.88 4.41
C ALA A 165 15.02 -8.33 3.94
N GLU A 166 14.73 -9.30 4.80
CA GLU A 166 14.84 -10.74 4.54
C GLU A 166 13.50 -11.33 4.06
N GLY A 167 12.46 -10.48 3.97
CA GLY A 167 11.11 -10.83 3.57
C GLY A 167 10.26 -11.42 4.69
N VAL A 168 10.75 -11.41 5.93
CA VAL A 168 10.05 -11.94 7.10
C VAL A 168 8.90 -11.00 7.45
N SER A 169 7.70 -11.56 7.60
CA SER A 169 6.51 -10.81 8.00
C SER A 169 6.59 -10.47 9.48
N LEU A 170 6.37 -9.21 9.82
CA LEU A 170 6.43 -8.68 11.17
C LEU A 170 5.01 -8.42 11.73
N PRO A 171 4.81 -8.45 13.06
CA PRO A 171 3.55 -8.03 13.65
C PRO A 171 3.22 -6.57 13.33
N SER A 172 2.06 -6.34 12.72
CA SER A 172 1.56 -5.01 12.42
C SER A 172 0.03 -4.95 12.56
N TRP A 173 -0.50 -3.82 13.00
CA TRP A 173 -1.94 -3.59 13.14
C TRP A 173 -2.28 -2.11 13.01
N TYR A 174 -3.57 -1.80 12.83
CA TYR A 174 -4.07 -0.43 12.77
C TYR A 174 -4.82 -0.01 14.03
N SER A 175 -4.73 1.29 14.37
CA SER A 175 -5.66 1.99 15.24
C SER A 175 -6.26 3.20 14.54
N ILE A 176 -7.52 3.54 14.86
CA ILE A 176 -8.26 4.62 14.20
C ILE A 176 -8.60 5.71 15.22
N GLU A 177 -8.29 6.96 14.88
CA GLU A 177 -8.78 8.14 15.59
C GLU A 177 -9.39 9.12 14.58
N GLY A 178 -10.72 9.17 14.52
CA GLY A 178 -11.43 9.94 13.49
C GLY A 178 -11.10 9.43 12.09
N ASN A 179 -10.46 10.29 11.28
CA ASN A 179 -9.99 9.96 9.93
C ASN A 179 -8.48 9.70 9.86
N ILE A 180 -7.80 9.63 11.01
CA ILE A 180 -6.40 9.26 11.11
C ILE A 180 -6.29 7.76 11.33
N LEU A 181 -5.60 7.09 10.40
CA LEU A 181 -5.22 5.70 10.47
C LEU A 181 -3.77 5.62 10.95
N THR A 182 -3.52 5.04 12.12
CA THR A 182 -2.16 4.79 12.62
C THR A 182 -1.81 3.34 12.47
N GLN A 183 -0.76 3.04 11.71
CA GLN A 183 -0.14 1.73 11.68
C GLN A 183 0.84 1.60 12.83
N HIS A 184 0.78 0.48 13.52
CA HIS A 184 1.77 0.04 14.51
C HIS A 184 2.58 -1.09 13.88
N VAL A 185 3.89 -1.06 14.08
CA VAL A 185 4.82 -2.08 13.57
C VAL A 185 5.74 -2.49 14.71
N ASP A 186 5.75 -3.77 15.07
CA ASP A 186 6.77 -4.31 15.97
C ASP A 186 7.99 -4.75 15.14
N HIS A 187 8.99 -3.88 15.08
CA HIS A 187 10.22 -4.10 14.32
C HIS A 187 11.45 -4.32 15.23
N SER A 188 11.24 -4.74 16.48
CA SER A 188 12.30 -4.91 17.48
C SER A 188 13.36 -5.97 17.12
N GLU A 189 12.98 -7.00 16.37
CA GLU A 189 13.86 -8.10 15.93
C GLU A 189 14.08 -8.13 14.40
N ALA A 190 13.75 -7.04 13.71
CA ALA A 190 13.74 -7.00 12.24
C ALA A 190 15.13 -6.80 11.62
N ALA A 191 15.31 -7.34 10.39
CA ALA A 191 16.37 -6.92 9.49
C ALA A 191 15.95 -5.67 8.69
N TYR A 192 16.80 -4.64 8.65
CA TYR A 192 16.45 -3.37 8.01
C TYR A 192 16.92 -3.29 6.55
N PRO A 193 16.19 -2.58 5.67
CA PRO A 193 14.97 -1.80 5.96
C PRO A 193 13.71 -2.67 6.13
N VAL A 194 12.76 -2.16 6.91
CA VAL A 194 11.39 -2.71 7.01
C VAL A 194 10.46 -1.85 6.17
N VAL A 195 9.55 -2.47 5.43
CA VAL A 195 8.47 -1.78 4.71
C VAL A 195 7.12 -2.18 5.29
N ALA A 196 6.25 -1.20 5.50
CA ALA A 196 4.89 -1.42 5.98
C ALA A 196 3.88 -0.49 5.29
N ASP A 197 2.60 -0.85 5.25
CA ASP A 197 1.56 -0.16 4.48
C ASP A 197 0.54 0.69 5.29
N PRO A 198 -0.20 1.58 4.62
CA PRO A 198 -1.52 1.13 4.19
C PRO A 198 -1.73 1.16 2.67
N SER A 199 -2.38 0.11 2.15
CA SER A 199 -2.79 0.02 0.74
C SER A 199 -4.31 0.17 0.55
N LEU A 200 -4.73 0.85 -0.52
CA LEU A 200 -6.12 0.92 -0.96
C LEU A 200 -6.40 -0.21 -1.96
N GLU A 201 -7.47 -0.95 -1.72
CA GLU A 201 -7.77 -2.19 -2.46
C GLU A 201 -8.70 -1.98 -3.66
N CYS A 202 -9.25 -0.76 -3.82
CA CYS A 202 -10.11 -0.38 -4.94
C CYS A 202 -9.54 0.78 -5.74
N ASP A 203 -9.84 0.78 -7.03
CA ASP A 203 -9.68 1.89 -7.98
C ASP A 203 -10.99 2.11 -8.76
N GLY A 204 -10.96 2.85 -9.87
CA GLY A 204 -12.16 3.16 -10.66
C GLY A 204 -12.75 1.97 -11.43
N LEU A 205 -12.01 0.88 -11.59
CA LEU A 205 -12.41 -0.29 -12.37
C LEU A 205 -12.46 -1.59 -11.56
N PHE A 206 -11.53 -1.80 -10.64
CA PHE A 206 -11.38 -3.02 -9.86
C PHE A 206 -11.35 -2.76 -8.36
N CYS A 207 -11.84 -3.75 -7.62
CA CYS A 207 -11.53 -3.91 -6.20
C CYS A 207 -10.92 -5.30 -6.01
N THR A 208 -9.69 -5.39 -5.50
CA THR A 208 -9.01 -6.67 -5.27
C THR A 208 -8.67 -6.82 -3.79
N ILE A 209 -9.33 -7.76 -3.13
CA ILE A 209 -9.03 -8.16 -1.76
C ILE A 209 -8.02 -9.29 -1.82
N MET A 210 -6.74 -8.98 -1.60
CA MET A 210 -5.66 -9.98 -1.58
C MET A 210 -5.56 -10.66 -0.21
N TYR A 211 -5.51 -11.98 -0.17
CA TYR A 211 -5.24 -12.73 1.06
C TYR A 211 -3.74 -12.83 1.31
N THR A 212 -3.37 -12.85 2.59
CA THR A 212 -2.01 -13.13 3.04
C THR A 212 -1.57 -14.55 2.65
N ARG A 213 -0.27 -14.85 2.75
CA ARG A 213 0.21 -16.22 2.53
C ARG A 213 -0.40 -17.22 3.53
N SER A 214 -0.53 -16.83 4.79
CA SER A 214 -1.13 -17.67 5.82
C SER A 214 -2.64 -17.88 5.59
N GLU A 215 -3.38 -16.86 5.17
CA GLU A 215 -4.78 -17.00 4.77
C GLU A 215 -4.92 -17.82 3.50
N THR A 216 -4.00 -17.69 2.53
CA THR A 216 -4.00 -18.52 1.32
C THR A 216 -3.77 -20.00 1.68
N GLN A 217 -2.88 -20.28 2.63
CA GLN A 217 -2.72 -21.63 3.20
C GLN A 217 -4.01 -22.09 3.87
N GLN A 218 -4.67 -21.25 4.66
CA GLN A 218 -5.95 -21.58 5.30
C GLN A 218 -7.05 -21.84 4.26
N LEU A 219 -7.14 -21.05 3.19
CA LEU A 219 -8.04 -21.27 2.05
C LEU A 219 -7.81 -22.65 1.41
N ALA A 220 -6.57 -23.13 1.35
CA ALA A 220 -6.22 -24.42 0.76
C ALA A 220 -6.53 -25.64 1.65
N THR A 221 -6.90 -25.43 2.93
CA THR A 221 -7.03 -26.55 3.90
C THR A 221 -8.39 -27.22 3.95
N SER A 222 -9.48 -26.47 4.08
CA SER A 222 -10.81 -27.03 4.29
C SER A 222 -11.91 -26.15 3.70
N THR A 223 -13.03 -26.77 3.33
CA THR A 223 -14.18 -26.06 2.73
C THR A 223 -14.84 -25.09 3.70
N THR A 224 -14.84 -25.39 5.00
CA THR A 224 -15.40 -24.50 6.04
C THR A 224 -14.55 -23.25 6.20
N THR A 225 -13.24 -23.40 6.37
CA THR A 225 -12.31 -22.26 6.46
C THR A 225 -12.35 -21.43 5.19
N ALA A 226 -12.38 -22.10 4.03
CA ALA A 226 -12.46 -21.41 2.76
C ALA A 226 -13.75 -20.60 2.63
N ALA A 227 -14.90 -21.17 2.98
CA ALA A 227 -16.18 -20.46 2.94
C ALA A 227 -16.19 -19.20 3.84
N THR A 228 -15.58 -19.28 5.03
CA THR A 228 -15.47 -18.12 5.94
C THR A 228 -14.61 -17.02 5.33
N LEU A 229 -13.39 -17.35 4.87
CA LEU A 229 -12.48 -16.35 4.29
C LEU A 229 -13.03 -15.73 3.01
N ILE A 230 -13.68 -16.53 2.16
CA ILE A 230 -14.42 -16.03 0.99
C ILE A 230 -15.50 -15.05 1.45
N SER A 231 -16.34 -15.44 2.41
CA SER A 231 -17.41 -14.58 2.91
C SER A 231 -16.89 -13.25 3.45
N THR A 232 -15.82 -13.25 4.24
CA THR A 232 -15.25 -12.00 4.80
C THR A 232 -14.71 -11.10 3.70
N GLY A 233 -13.93 -11.63 2.75
CA GLY A 233 -13.42 -10.86 1.62
C GLY A 233 -14.56 -10.30 0.75
N CYS A 234 -15.61 -11.08 0.58
CA CYS A 234 -16.81 -10.68 -0.15
C CYS A 234 -17.65 -9.63 0.56
N THR A 235 -17.73 -9.66 1.89
CA THR A 235 -18.36 -8.59 2.66
C THR A 235 -17.61 -7.28 2.51
N ALA A 236 -16.26 -7.32 2.52
CA ALA A 236 -15.45 -6.14 2.26
C ALA A 236 -15.72 -5.54 0.86
N LEU A 237 -15.78 -6.40 -0.16
CA LEU A 237 -16.17 -5.99 -1.52
C LEU A 237 -17.62 -5.49 -1.60
N GLY A 238 -18.55 -6.16 -0.92
CA GLY A 238 -19.98 -5.79 -0.90
C GLY A 238 -20.26 -4.48 -0.17
N GLY A 239 -19.36 -4.07 0.74
CA GLY A 239 -19.37 -2.75 1.35
C GLY A 239 -19.22 -1.62 0.32
N VAL A 240 -18.36 -1.82 -0.68
CA VAL A 240 -18.12 -0.90 -1.81
C VAL A 240 -19.16 -1.10 -2.91
N ILE A 241 -19.50 -2.36 -3.18
CA ILE A 241 -20.34 -2.79 -4.28
C ILE A 241 -21.67 -3.30 -3.69
N GLY A 242 -22.56 -2.36 -3.36
CA GLY A 242 -23.82 -2.67 -2.68
C GLY A 242 -24.59 -3.83 -3.35
N GLY A 243 -24.89 -4.87 -2.58
CA GLY A 243 -25.66 -6.04 -3.06
C GLY A 243 -24.85 -7.13 -3.77
N LEU A 244 -23.52 -7.09 -3.71
CA LEU A 244 -22.65 -8.13 -4.28
C LEU A 244 -22.88 -9.50 -3.61
N ALA A 245 -23.21 -10.51 -4.42
CA ALA A 245 -23.14 -11.91 -4.02
C ALA A 245 -21.87 -12.54 -4.60
N CYS A 246 -20.96 -13.00 -3.74
CA CYS A 246 -19.84 -13.80 -4.20
C CYS A 246 -20.30 -15.22 -4.55
N GLY A 247 -20.51 -15.48 -5.84
CA GLY A 247 -20.83 -16.80 -6.36
C GLY A 247 -19.63 -17.77 -6.40
N ILE A 248 -18.64 -17.58 -5.53
CA ILE A 248 -17.40 -18.34 -5.54
C ILE A 248 -17.56 -19.60 -4.68
N ALA A 249 -17.49 -20.77 -5.30
CA ALA A 249 -17.56 -22.05 -4.60
C ALA A 249 -16.29 -22.30 -3.76
N ALA A 250 -16.45 -22.76 -2.52
CA ALA A 250 -15.33 -23.02 -1.60
C ALA A 250 -14.34 -24.07 -2.15
N SER A 251 -14.83 -25.14 -2.78
CA SER A 251 -13.96 -26.16 -3.40
C SER A 251 -13.12 -25.58 -4.55
N TYR A 252 -13.72 -24.72 -5.37
CA TYR A 252 -13.00 -24.04 -6.44
C TYR A 252 -11.89 -23.13 -5.89
N MET A 253 -12.16 -22.41 -4.79
CA MET A 253 -11.14 -21.59 -4.13
C MET A 253 -10.02 -22.40 -3.47
N ILE A 254 -10.32 -23.58 -2.92
CA ILE A 254 -9.30 -24.48 -2.38
C ILE A 254 -8.33 -24.90 -3.50
N ASP A 255 -8.85 -25.35 -4.65
CA ASP A 255 -8.02 -25.75 -5.79
C ASP A 255 -7.19 -24.56 -6.30
N TYR A 256 -7.81 -23.39 -6.38
CA TYR A 256 -7.16 -22.15 -6.80
C TYR A 256 -6.05 -21.72 -5.82
N ALA A 257 -6.28 -21.82 -4.50
CA ALA A 257 -5.30 -21.54 -3.47
C ALA A 257 -4.11 -22.50 -3.49
N ASN A 258 -4.36 -23.80 -3.69
CA ASN A 258 -3.28 -24.78 -3.86
C ASN A 258 -2.41 -24.45 -5.09
N SER A 259 -3.04 -24.08 -6.21
CA SER A 259 -2.33 -23.66 -7.42
C SER A 259 -1.45 -22.42 -7.18
N ALA A 260 -2.00 -21.40 -6.52
CA ALA A 260 -1.27 -20.18 -6.19
C ALA A 260 -0.05 -20.47 -5.29
N LEU A 261 -0.23 -21.27 -4.22
CA LEU A 261 0.85 -21.63 -3.30
C LEU A 261 1.97 -22.41 -4.00
N ASN A 262 1.63 -23.33 -4.91
CA ASN A 262 2.60 -24.05 -5.73
C ASN A 262 3.41 -23.13 -6.65
N ALA A 263 2.84 -21.99 -7.05
CA ALA A 263 3.51 -20.96 -7.83
C ALA A 263 4.26 -19.92 -6.95
N GLY A 264 4.29 -20.10 -5.62
CA GLY A 264 4.86 -19.13 -4.69
C GLY A 264 4.05 -17.82 -4.57
N LYS A 265 2.76 -17.86 -4.93
CA LYS A 265 1.84 -16.72 -5.02
C LYS A 265 0.69 -16.83 -4.03
N CYS A 266 -0.10 -15.76 -3.94
CA CYS A 266 -1.25 -15.66 -3.06
C CYS A 266 -2.54 -15.42 -3.86
N VAL A 267 -3.67 -15.80 -3.26
CA VAL A 267 -4.99 -15.62 -3.86
C VAL A 267 -5.59 -14.31 -3.41
N GLY A 268 -6.40 -13.69 -4.26
CA GLY A 268 -7.33 -12.64 -3.88
C GLY A 268 -8.70 -12.85 -4.52
N ILE A 269 -9.66 -12.02 -4.13
CA ILE A 269 -10.95 -11.90 -4.81
C ILE A 269 -11.00 -10.53 -5.48
N ARG A 270 -11.20 -10.52 -6.79
CA ARG A 270 -11.35 -9.29 -7.58
C ARG A 270 -12.79 -9.11 -8.03
N ALA A 271 -13.31 -7.91 -7.85
CA ALA A 271 -14.57 -7.46 -8.41
C ALA A 271 -14.33 -6.40 -9.50
N ILE A 272 -15.15 -6.45 -10.55
CA ILE A 272 -15.20 -5.41 -11.60
C ILE A 272 -16.36 -4.48 -11.27
N ILE A 273 -16.08 -3.20 -10.98
CA ILE A 273 -17.07 -2.28 -10.39
C ILE A 273 -17.73 -1.33 -11.39
N TYR A 274 -17.21 -1.25 -12.61
CA TYR A 274 -17.74 -0.37 -13.66
C TYR A 274 -18.93 -0.94 -14.44
N ILE A 275 -19.28 -2.23 -14.24
CA ILE A 275 -20.35 -2.90 -14.98
C ILE A 275 -21.64 -2.98 -14.16
N PRO A 276 -22.83 -2.93 -14.80
CA PRO A 276 -24.13 -2.91 -14.11
C PRO A 276 -24.42 -4.18 -13.30
N GLN A 277 -23.67 -5.26 -13.50
CA GLN A 277 -23.72 -6.49 -12.71
C GLN A 277 -22.28 -6.88 -12.32
N PRO A 278 -21.77 -6.37 -11.19
CA PRO A 278 -20.40 -6.61 -10.77
C PRO A 278 -20.19 -8.10 -10.51
N THR A 279 -19.18 -8.67 -11.16
CA THR A 279 -18.79 -10.08 -11.01
C THR A 279 -17.54 -10.18 -10.16
N THR A 280 -17.51 -11.15 -9.24
CA THR A 280 -16.29 -11.53 -8.51
C THR A 280 -15.63 -12.75 -9.09
N HIS A 281 -14.30 -12.75 -9.10
CA HIS A 281 -13.50 -13.91 -9.50
C HIS A 281 -12.23 -13.99 -8.66
N PRO A 282 -11.68 -15.20 -8.43
CA PRO A 282 -10.38 -15.36 -7.81
C PRO A 282 -9.27 -14.83 -8.73
N VAL A 283 -8.24 -14.25 -8.14
CA VAL A 283 -7.02 -13.80 -8.82
C VAL A 283 -5.77 -14.32 -8.10
N THR A 284 -4.68 -14.49 -8.83
CA THR A 284 -3.38 -14.92 -8.28
C THR A 284 -2.35 -13.82 -8.50
N GLU A 285 -1.81 -13.28 -7.42
CA GLU A 285 -0.79 -12.22 -7.45
C GLU A 285 0.38 -12.54 -6.50
N ASN A 286 1.42 -11.72 -6.53
CA ASN A 286 2.51 -11.82 -5.56
C ASN A 286 1.96 -11.63 -4.14
N CYS A 287 2.50 -12.38 -3.18
CA CYS A 287 2.06 -12.30 -1.80
C CYS A 287 2.47 -10.97 -1.18
N ARG A 288 1.50 -10.17 -0.72
CA ARG A 288 1.78 -8.92 -0.02
C ARG A 288 2.33 -9.14 1.40
N SER A 289 2.09 -10.30 2.03
CA SER A 289 2.64 -10.73 3.34
C SER A 289 3.09 -12.18 3.43
#